data_AF-A0A958N999-F1
#
_entry.id   AF-A0A958N999-F1
#
_cell.length_a   1.000
_cell.length_b   1.000
_cell.length_c   1.000
_cell.angle_alpha   90.00
_cell.angle_beta   90.00
_cell.angle_gamma   90.00
#
_symmetry.space_group_name_H-M   'P 1'
#
loop_
_entity.id
_entity.type
_entity.pdbx_description
1 polymer ?
#
loop_
_entity_poly.entity_id
_entity_poly.type
_entity_poly.pdbx_seq_one_letter_code
_entity_poly.pdbx_strand_id
1 'polypeptide(L)' 'MSSNILKKLSENTGLPENLVTCELESLLRKAGLNKSAVTLDDIREVLADYLQDVIVEAKEKQNLEAKEAVEA' A
#
# COMPACT_ATOMS: atom_id res chain seq x y z
N MET A 1 -11.53 6.50 -18.20
CA MET A 1 -10.04 6.54 -18.25
C MET A 1 -9.40 6.06 -16.94
N SER A 2 -10.07 6.26 -15.81
CA SER A 2 -9.67 5.95 -14.43
C SER A 2 -9.47 4.44 -14.14
N SER A 3 -10.36 3.57 -14.66
CA SER A 3 -10.25 2.11 -14.46
C SER A 3 -9.01 1.48 -15.10
N ASN A 4 -8.30 2.21 -15.98
CA ASN A 4 -7.16 1.69 -16.73
C ASN A 4 -5.83 1.89 -15.97
N ILE A 5 -5.76 2.85 -15.05
CA ILE A 5 -4.53 3.14 -14.29
C ILE A 5 -4.26 2.04 -13.26
N LEU A 6 -5.27 1.62 -12.50
CA LEU A 6 -5.11 0.57 -11.48
C LEU A 6 -4.71 -0.77 -12.10
N LYS A 7 -5.31 -1.11 -13.24
CA LYS A 7 -4.95 -2.31 -13.99
C LYS A 7 -3.49 -2.27 -14.44
N LYS A 8 -3.03 -1.15 -15.02
CA LYS A 8 -1.64 -0.97 -15.42
C LYS A 8 -0.68 -1.07 -14.24
N LEU A 9 -0.99 -0.43 -13.12
CA LEU A 9 -0.18 -0.54 -11.91
C LEU A 9 -0.04 -2.00 -11.46
N SER A 10 -1.17 -2.71 -11.38
CA SER A 10 -1.23 -4.13 -11.03
C SER A 10 -0.30 -4.98 -11.91
N GLU A 11 -0.41 -4.83 -13.23
CA GLU A 11 0.42 -5.52 -14.23
C GLU A 11 1.92 -5.23 -14.08
N ASN A 12 2.30 -4.04 -13.57
CA ASN A 12 3.70 -3.64 -13.43
C ASN A 12 4.33 -4.05 -12.09
N THR A 13 3.55 -4.54 -11.12
CA THR A 13 4.09 -4.96 -9.82
C THR A 13 4.75 -6.35 -9.84
N GLY A 14 4.45 -7.18 -10.85
CA GLY A 14 4.85 -8.58 -10.88
C GLY A 14 4.15 -9.46 -9.84
N LEU A 15 3.15 -8.92 -9.14
CA LEU A 15 2.35 -9.63 -8.14
C LEU A 15 1.03 -10.13 -8.75
N PRO A 16 0.36 -11.11 -8.13
CA PRO A 16 -0.96 -11.56 -8.57
C PRO A 16 -1.97 -10.42 -8.63
N GLU A 17 -2.60 -10.23 -9.79
CA GLU A 17 -3.48 -9.08 -10.08
C GLU A 17 -4.61 -8.93 -9.06
N ASN A 18 -5.16 -10.05 -8.60
CA ASN A 18 -6.23 -10.09 -7.60
C ASN A 18 -5.78 -9.55 -6.24
N LEU A 19 -4.55 -9.84 -5.82
CA LEU A 19 -4.03 -9.38 -4.53
C LEU A 19 -3.77 -7.87 -4.57
N VAL A 20 -3.15 -7.40 -5.65
CA VAL A 20 -2.80 -5.98 -5.82
C VAL A 20 -4.05 -5.13 -5.97
N THR A 21 -5.01 -5.58 -6.77
CA THR A 21 -6.25 -4.83 -6.99
C THR A 21 -7.05 -4.70 -5.70
N CYS A 22 -7.23 -5.79 -4.95
CA CYS A 22 -7.95 -5.73 -3.66
C CYS A 22 -7.32 -4.73 -2.69
N GLU A 23 -5.99 -4.73 -2.58
CA GLU A 23 -5.28 -3.84 -1.67
C GLU A 23 -5.31 -2.39 -2.13
N LEU A 24 -4.98 -2.10 -3.40
CA LEU A 24 -5.05 -0.74 -3.96
C LEU A 24 -6.44 -0.12 -3.79
N GLU A 25 -7.49 -0.91 -4.03
CA GLU A 25 -8.85 -0.43 -3.82
C GLU A 25 -9.16 -0.12 -2.35
N SER A 26 -8.59 -0.89 -1.42
CA SER A 26 -8.68 -0.65 0.01
C SER A 26 -8.02 0.67 0.39
N LEU A 27 -6.79 0.89 -0.10
CA LEU A 27 -6.02 2.11 0.14
C LEU A 27 -6.73 3.35 -0.40
N LEU A 28 -7.25 3.29 -1.63
CA LEU A 28 -8.00 4.41 -2.21
C LEU A 28 -9.28 4.72 -1.43
N ARG A 29 -10.00 3.70 -0.95
CA ARG A 29 -11.19 3.88 -0.10
C ARG A 29 -10.83 4.54 1.24
N LYS A 30 -9.72 4.12 1.88
CA LYS A 30 -9.22 4.73 3.12
C LYS A 30 -8.86 6.20 2.94
N ALA A 31 -8.30 6.56 1.79
CA ALA A 31 -7.99 7.94 1.42
C ALA A 31 -9.22 8.77 0.98
N GLY A 32 -10.42 8.18 0.98
CA GLY A 32 -11.65 8.86 0.54
C GLY A 32 -11.72 9.10 -0.97
N LEU A 33 -10.86 8.45 -1.76
CA LEU A 33 -10.76 8.65 -3.21
C LEU A 33 -11.67 7.69 -3.97
N ASN A 34 -12.38 8.22 -4.97
CA ASN A 34 -13.19 7.42 -5.86
C ASN A 34 -12.34 6.94 -7.06
N LYS A 35 -12.39 5.64 -7.33
CA LYS A 35 -11.71 4.99 -8.47
C LYS A 35 -12.02 5.65 -9.82
N SER A 36 -13.18 6.28 -9.98
CA SER A 36 -13.57 6.96 -11.22
C SER A 36 -12.92 8.33 -11.43
N ALA A 37 -12.28 8.92 -10.42
CA ALA A 37 -11.68 10.25 -10.50
C ALA A 37 -10.20 10.28 -10.10
N VAL A 38 -9.60 9.13 -9.79
CA VAL A 38 -8.22 9.05 -9.27
C VAL A 38 -7.19 9.37 -10.37
N THR A 39 -6.20 10.20 -10.02
CA THR A 39 -5.05 10.52 -10.85
C THR A 39 -3.83 9.68 -10.44
N LEU A 40 -2.76 9.73 -11.25
CA LEU A 40 -1.49 9.12 -10.87
C LEU A 40 -0.84 9.81 -9.66
N ASP A 41 -1.10 11.10 -9.48
CA ASP A 41 -0.54 11.86 -8.36
C ASP A 41 -1.21 11.44 -7.06
N ASP A 42 -2.54 11.30 -7.06
CA ASP A 42 -3.29 10.78 -5.90
C ASP A 42 -2.83 9.36 -5.53
N ILE A 43 -2.63 8.49 -6.53
CA ILE A 43 -2.13 7.12 -6.28
C ILE A 43 -0.71 7.15 -5.70
N ARG A 44 0.15 8.05 -6.19
CA ARG A 44 1.53 8.18 -5.69
C ARG A 44 1.53 8.58 -4.21
N GLU A 45 0.69 9.53 -3.83
CA GLU A 45 0.55 9.98 -2.45
C GLU A 45 0.06 8.84 -1.55
N VAL A 46 -1.04 8.18 -1.93
CA VAL A 46 -1.59 7.04 -1.19
C VAL A 46 -0.58 5.90 -1.01
N LEU A 47 0.19 5.57 -2.04
CA LEU A 47 1.21 4.53 -1.97
C LEU A 47 2.43 4.94 -1.13
N ALA A 48 2.78 6.24 -1.13
CA ALA A 48 3.86 6.75 -0.29
C ALA A 48 3.50 6.64 1.20
N ASP A 49 2.26 7.03 1.56
CA ASP A 49 1.74 6.89 2.91
C ASP A 49 1.70 5.41 3.35
N TYR A 50 1.18 4.53 2.48
CA TYR A 50 1.16 3.10 2.73
C TYR A 50 2.57 2.52 2.96
N LEU A 51 3.54 2.90 2.15
CA LEU A 51 4.93 2.44 2.30
C LEU A 51 5.53 2.94 3.62
N GLN A 52 5.22 4.18 4.02
CA GLN A 52 5.67 4.72 5.29
C GLN A 52 5.12 3.90 6.47
N ASP A 53 3.83 3.58 6.45
CA ASP A 53 3.20 2.74 7.48
C ASP A 53 3.87 1.36 7.57
N VAL A 54 4.07 0.69 6.43
CA VAL A 54 4.76 -0.60 6.37
C VAL A 54 6.17 -0.54 6.94
N ILE A 55 6.93 0.53 6.66
CA ILE A 55 8.27 0.71 7.20
C ILE A 55 8.24 0.93 8.72
N VAL A 56 7.27 1.69 9.22
CA VAL A 56 7.09 1.92 10.67
C VAL A 56 6.76 0.61 11.36
N GLU A 57 5.77 -0.14 10.87
CA GLU A 57 5.39 -1.45 11.41
C GLU A 57 6.57 -2.44 11.42
N ALA A 58 7.35 -2.48 10.33
CA ALA A 58 8.53 -3.34 10.25
C ALA A 58 9.60 -2.98 11.29
N LYS A 59 9.85 -1.68 11.50
CA LYS A 59 10.79 -1.19 12.52
C LYS A 59 10.30 -1.49 13.93
N GLU A 60 9.01 -1.30 14.20
CA GLU A 60 8.42 -1.60 15.50
C GLU A 60 8.51 -3.09 15.83
N LYS A 61 8.20 -3.96 14.85
CA LYS A 61 8.34 -5.40 14.98
C LYS A 61 9.79 -5.80 15.28
N GLN A 62 10.76 -5.25 14.56
CA GLN A 62 12.17 -5.51 14.82
C GLN A 62 12.59 -5.07 16.24
N ASN A 63 12.10 -3.92 16.71
CA ASN A 63 12.39 -3.44 18.05
C ASN A 63 11.74 -4.29 19.15
N LEU A 64 10.56 -4.86 18.91
CA LEU A 64 9.91 -5.80 19.82
C LEU A 64 10.73 -7.09 19.96
N GLU A 65 11.12 -7.70 18.84
CA GLU A 65 11.95 -8.90 18.81
C GLU A 65 13.31 -8.66 19.52
N ALA A 66 13.91 -7.48 19.34
CA ALA A 66 15.15 -7.12 20.02
C ALA A 66 15.01 -6.96 21.54
N LYS A 67 13.85 -6.52 22.04
CA LYS A 67 13.58 -6.38 23.48
C LYS A 67 13.36 -7.74 24.13
N GLU A 68 12.59 -8.61 23.50
CA GLU A 68 12.33 -9.97 24.00
C GLU A 68 13.62 -10.80 24.09
N ALA A 69 14.57 -10.61 23.18
CA ALA A 69 15.88 -11.26 23.21
C ALA A 69 16.83 -10.77 24.32
N VAL A 70 16.56 -9.60 24.92
CA VAL A 70 17.37 -9.03 26.03
C VAL A 70 16.81 -9.41 27.40
N GLU A 71 15.53 -9.75 27.48
CA GLU A 71 14.83 -10.13 28.73
C GLU A 71 14.74 -11.65 28.96
N ALA A 72 15.16 -12.47 27.98
CA ALA A 72 15.21 -13.94 28.05
C ALA A 72 16.61 -14.46 28.41
#